data_AF-U2D0U4-F1
#
_entry.id   AF-U2D0U4-F1
#
_cell.length_a   1.000
_cell.length_b   1.000
_cell.length_c   1.000
_cell.angle_alpha   90.00
_cell.angle_beta   90.00
_cell.angle_gamma   90.00
#
_symmetry.space_group_name_H-M   'P 1'
#
loop_
_entity.id
_entity.type
_entity.pdbx_description
1 polymer ?
#
loop_
_entity_poly.entity_id
_entity_poly.type
_entity_poly.pdbx_seq_one_letter_code
_entity_poly.pdbx_strand_id
1 'polypeptide(L)'
;MKRNMLQTGQYRIEGDLFVLDEPFMNEDGKPVIYPFGFEPTLHRYRYDTLDKLKQGQNVFVGAMADIFGEWVPDSWIDDIFGICEKHPQHNYLFLTKNPKRYTQYGVPSGKGNMWYGTTVTNSEDMERIYQLPTLLNTFASIEPLLEDIDENISALKYLNWIIIGAETGHRKEKVIPKFEWIKRIVVEADYNGIPVFMKDSLVPIIGEKNMRRDYPKELQIRKRSEKVNKRLSGSCMLCGKTEDKNKMVTLTARAVRGGKAASFGHMCHSCFTKWLTAHNIPVPDLENKKEIEDGEEKL
;
A
#
# COMPACT_ATOMS: atom_id res chain seq x y z
N MET A 1 -16.77 22.56 23.67
CA MET A 1 -15.31 22.51 23.40
C MET A 1 -14.77 21.20 23.97
N LYS A 2 -14.06 20.38 23.20
CA LYS A 2 -13.53 19.09 23.69
C LYS A 2 -12.47 19.37 24.77
N ARG A 3 -12.54 18.70 25.92
CA ARG A 3 -11.62 18.90 27.09
C ARG A 3 -10.13 18.85 26.70
N ASN A 4 -9.79 18.10 25.66
CA ASN A 4 -8.43 17.98 25.15
C ASN A 4 -7.90 19.26 24.46
N MET A 5 -8.77 20.12 23.92
CA MET A 5 -8.40 21.38 23.27
C MET A 5 -7.93 22.46 24.27
N LEU A 6 -7.95 22.17 25.57
CA LEU A 6 -7.44 23.05 26.62
C LEU A 6 -6.03 22.64 27.08
N GLN A 7 -5.51 21.52 26.60
CA GLN A 7 -4.20 20.97 27.01
C GLN A 7 -3.09 21.40 26.06
N THR A 8 -2.86 22.71 25.94
CA THR A 8 -1.96 23.33 24.96
C THR A 8 -0.48 22.95 25.10
N GLY A 9 -0.10 22.20 26.14
CA GLY A 9 1.26 21.67 26.32
C GLY A 9 1.57 20.40 25.53
N GLN A 10 0.57 19.74 24.93
CA GLN A 10 0.73 18.46 24.22
C GLN A 10 0.67 18.59 22.69
N TYR A 11 0.45 19.79 22.18
CA TYR A 11 0.32 20.07 20.76
C TYR A 11 0.68 21.53 20.48
N ARG A 12 0.97 21.85 19.23
CA ARG A 12 1.06 23.23 18.76
C ARG A 12 0.01 23.50 17.71
N ILE A 13 -0.26 24.77 17.47
CA ILE A 13 -1.18 25.22 16.44
C ILE A 13 -0.36 25.81 15.30
N GLU A 14 -0.69 25.43 14.07
CA GLU A 14 -0.12 25.99 12.84
C GLU A 14 -1.27 26.51 11.97
N GLY A 15 -1.38 27.83 11.83
CA GLY A 15 -2.61 28.46 11.33
C GLY A 15 -3.77 28.18 12.29
N ASP A 16 -4.79 27.46 11.80
CA ASP A 16 -5.95 27.02 12.58
C ASP A 16 -5.95 25.50 12.86
N LEU A 17 -4.82 24.83 12.60
CA LEU A 17 -4.73 23.36 12.64
C LEU A 17 -3.84 22.84 13.76
N PHE A 18 -4.13 21.61 14.19
CA PHE A 18 -3.41 20.95 15.27
C PHE A 18 -2.21 20.18 14.75
N VAL A 19 -1.06 20.32 15.42
CA VAL A 19 0.15 19.54 15.13
C VAL A 19 0.63 18.85 16.40
N LEU A 20 0.87 17.55 16.27
CA LEU A 20 1.40 16.68 17.31
C LEU A 20 2.84 16.29 16.97
N ASP A 21 3.79 16.97 17.61
CA ASP A 21 5.21 16.63 17.54
C ASP A 21 5.54 15.39 18.40
N GLU A 22 4.68 15.05 19.36
CA GLU A 22 4.72 13.86 20.21
C GLU A 22 3.30 13.26 20.36
N PRO A 23 3.14 11.99 20.80
CA PRO A 23 1.83 11.42 21.07
C PRO A 23 1.05 12.20 22.13
N PHE A 24 -0.20 12.55 21.85
CA PHE A 24 -1.09 13.15 22.86
C PHE A 24 -1.46 12.10 23.90
N MET A 25 -1.19 12.35 25.17
CA MET A 25 -1.44 11.43 26.28
C MET A 25 -2.70 11.80 27.07
N ASN A 26 -3.48 10.81 27.50
CA ASN A 26 -4.56 11.00 28.46
C ASN A 26 -4.03 11.07 29.91
N GLU A 27 -4.93 11.30 30.87
CA GLU A 27 -4.60 11.39 32.31
C GLU A 27 -3.97 10.07 32.84
N ASP A 28 -4.22 8.93 32.20
CA ASP A 28 -3.64 7.62 32.54
C ASP A 28 -2.28 7.36 31.86
N GLY A 29 -1.72 8.33 31.13
CA GLY A 29 -0.46 8.19 30.39
C GLY A 29 -0.55 7.33 29.12
N LYS A 30 -1.76 7.10 28.59
CA LYS A 30 -1.99 6.35 27.34
C LYS A 30 -2.15 7.29 26.15
N PRO A 31 -1.62 6.92 24.96
CA PRO A 31 -1.77 7.74 23.77
C PRO A 31 -3.22 7.75 23.28
N VAL A 32 -3.75 8.95 23.03
CA VAL A 32 -5.06 9.19 22.42
C VAL A 32 -4.87 9.31 20.91
N ILE A 33 -5.53 8.44 20.15
CA ILE A 33 -5.35 8.38 18.69
C ILE A 33 -5.98 9.60 17.99
N TYR A 34 -7.17 10.01 18.43
CA TYR A 34 -7.93 11.14 17.89
C TYR A 34 -8.22 12.18 18.97
N PRO A 35 -7.18 12.89 19.48
CA PRO A 35 -7.34 13.80 20.63
C PRO A 35 -8.34 14.92 20.35
N PHE A 36 -8.48 15.33 19.09
CA PHE A 36 -9.40 16.36 18.64
C PHE A 36 -10.57 15.80 17.80
N GLY A 37 -10.82 14.47 17.82
CA GLY A 37 -11.80 13.81 16.96
C GLY A 37 -11.47 13.94 15.47
N PHE A 38 -12.38 14.45 14.66
CA PHE A 38 -12.20 14.63 13.20
C PHE A 38 -11.65 16.01 12.80
N GLU A 39 -11.20 16.83 13.75
CA GLU A 39 -10.47 18.05 13.42
C GLU A 39 -9.16 17.68 12.70
N PRO A 40 -8.80 18.37 11.60
CA PRO A 40 -7.57 18.09 10.89
C PRO A 40 -6.36 18.23 11.83
N THR A 41 -5.61 17.15 11.97
CA THR A 41 -4.51 17.04 12.94
C THR A 41 -3.32 16.36 12.27
N LEU A 42 -2.17 17.05 12.24
CA LEU A 42 -0.92 16.47 11.76
C LEU A 42 -0.22 15.70 12.87
N HIS A 43 -0.10 14.38 12.70
CA HIS A 43 0.65 13.51 13.60
C HIS A 43 2.13 13.41 13.18
N ARG A 44 2.88 14.50 13.33
CA ARG A 44 4.29 14.60 12.88
C ARG A 44 5.18 13.52 13.47
N TYR A 45 4.97 13.15 14.73
CA TYR A 45 5.72 12.07 15.40
C TYR A 45 5.61 10.69 14.71
N ARG A 46 4.66 10.51 13.77
CA ARG A 46 4.48 9.25 13.03
C ARG A 46 5.24 9.19 11.71
N TYR A 47 5.99 10.22 11.33
CA TYR A 47 6.71 10.27 10.06
C TYR A 47 7.72 9.12 9.87
N ASP A 48 8.29 8.61 10.96
CA ASP A 48 9.25 7.49 10.96
C ASP A 48 8.58 6.10 10.87
N THR A 49 7.25 6.02 10.76
CA THR A 49 6.53 4.74 10.80
C THR A 49 6.97 3.80 9.68
N LEU A 50 7.22 4.35 8.49
CA LEU A 50 7.64 3.56 7.33
C LEU A 50 9.08 3.04 7.44
N ASP A 51 9.96 3.69 8.19
CA ASP A 51 11.35 3.23 8.42
C ASP A 51 11.38 1.85 9.11
N LYS A 52 10.33 1.56 9.88
CA LYS A 52 10.17 0.31 10.65
C LYS A 52 9.68 -0.84 9.75
N LEU A 53 9.15 -0.55 8.56
CA LEU A 53 8.56 -1.53 7.65
C LEU A 53 9.58 -2.05 6.63
N LYS A 54 9.96 -3.31 6.81
CA LYS A 54 11.03 -3.97 6.01
C LYS A 54 10.56 -4.47 4.64
N GLN A 55 9.28 -4.78 4.52
CA GLN A 55 8.62 -5.29 3.32
C GLN A 55 7.66 -4.24 2.78
N GLY A 56 7.60 -4.11 1.46
CA GLY A 56 6.63 -3.29 0.73
C GLY A 56 5.21 -3.61 1.16
N GLN A 57 4.42 -2.55 1.34
CA GLN A 57 3.04 -2.57 1.82
C GLN A 57 2.20 -1.72 0.87
N ASN A 58 0.91 -1.97 0.81
CA ASN A 58 -0.06 -1.04 0.24
C ASN A 58 -0.52 -0.13 1.39
N VAL A 59 -0.08 1.13 1.37
CA VAL A 59 -0.32 2.11 2.43
C VAL A 59 -1.46 3.02 2.00
N PHE A 60 -2.57 2.97 2.72
CA PHE A 60 -3.65 3.92 2.56
C PHE A 60 -3.29 5.22 3.29
N VAL A 61 -3.04 6.29 2.54
CA VAL A 61 -2.57 7.56 3.11
C VAL A 61 -3.78 8.40 3.52
N GLY A 62 -3.80 8.83 4.78
CA GLY A 62 -4.91 9.58 5.32
C GLY A 62 -6.15 8.73 5.60
N ALA A 63 -5.99 7.53 6.18
CA ALA A 63 -7.14 6.76 6.65
C ALA A 63 -7.98 7.58 7.64
N MET A 64 -9.27 7.76 7.35
CA MET A 64 -10.20 8.66 8.07
C MET A 64 -9.86 10.16 8.00
N ALA A 65 -9.02 10.57 7.05
CA ALA A 65 -8.69 11.96 6.78
C ALA A 65 -8.83 12.26 5.28
N ASP A 66 -8.79 13.54 4.93
CA ASP A 66 -8.65 13.97 3.53
C ASP A 66 -7.46 14.93 3.45
N ILE A 67 -6.33 14.44 2.94
CA ILE A 67 -5.09 15.23 2.89
C ILE A 67 -5.10 16.28 1.78
N PHE A 68 -6.08 16.21 0.87
CA PHE A 68 -6.27 17.15 -0.23
C PHE A 68 -7.49 18.06 -0.01
N GLY A 69 -8.07 18.08 1.20
CA GLY A 69 -9.08 19.06 1.56
C GLY A 69 -8.51 20.47 1.57
N GLU A 70 -9.32 21.49 1.22
CA GLU A 70 -8.88 22.89 1.09
C GLU A 70 -8.18 23.43 2.35
N TRP A 71 -8.57 22.94 3.52
CA TRP A 71 -8.01 23.30 4.81
C TRP A 71 -6.59 22.76 5.06
N VAL A 72 -6.07 21.82 4.28
CA VAL A 72 -4.72 21.26 4.49
C VAL A 72 -3.67 22.16 3.83
N PRO A 73 -2.60 22.59 4.54
CA PRO A 73 -1.52 23.36 3.95
C PRO A 73 -0.68 22.51 2.99
N ASP A 74 -0.22 23.13 1.89
CA ASP A 74 0.63 22.42 0.90
C ASP A 74 1.92 21.90 1.53
N SER A 75 2.47 22.59 2.54
CA SER A 75 3.66 22.12 3.28
C SER A 75 3.46 20.75 3.93
N TRP A 76 2.24 20.40 4.36
CA TRP A 76 1.95 19.08 4.92
C TRP A 76 1.89 18.03 3.81
N ILE A 77 1.37 18.40 2.63
CA ILE A 77 1.35 17.54 1.45
C ILE A 77 2.78 17.28 0.97
N ASP A 78 3.65 18.30 0.97
CA ASP A 78 5.08 18.18 0.66
C ASP A 78 5.80 17.19 1.60
N ASP A 79 5.58 17.33 2.91
CA ASP A 79 6.16 16.43 3.91
C ASP A 79 5.72 14.98 3.67
N ILE A 80 4.42 14.75 3.39
CA ILE A 80 3.86 13.42 3.12
C ILE A 80 4.47 12.82 1.85
N PHE A 81 4.50 13.55 0.74
CA PHE A 81 5.12 13.05 -0.49
C PHE A 81 6.61 12.80 -0.31
N GLY A 82 7.33 13.69 0.38
CA GLY A 82 8.75 13.49 0.69
C GLY A 82 9.02 12.20 1.48
N ILE A 83 8.12 11.82 2.39
CA ILE A 83 8.19 10.53 3.10
C ILE A 83 7.91 9.36 2.15
N CYS A 84 6.87 9.47 1.32
CA CYS A 84 6.52 8.44 0.35
C CYS A 84 7.66 8.16 -0.65
N GLU A 85 8.32 9.21 -1.14
CA GLU A 85 9.43 9.13 -2.08
C GLU A 85 10.68 8.50 -1.47
N LYS A 86 10.95 8.74 -0.18
CA LYS A 86 12.04 8.07 0.54
C LYS A 86 11.82 6.57 0.73
N HIS A 87 10.58 6.08 0.54
CA HIS A 87 10.22 4.69 0.74
C HIS A 87 9.53 4.07 -0.51
N PRO A 88 10.24 3.94 -1.64
CA PRO A 88 9.66 3.50 -2.92
C PRO A 88 9.26 2.02 -2.97
N GLN A 89 9.59 1.24 -1.93
CA GLN A 89 9.16 -0.16 -1.80
C GLN A 89 7.68 -0.30 -1.48
N HIS A 90 7.04 0.73 -0.92
CA HIS A 90 5.60 0.72 -0.64
C HIS A 90 4.81 1.27 -1.81
N ASN A 91 3.55 0.86 -1.91
CA ASN A 91 2.56 1.51 -2.74
C ASN A 91 1.71 2.43 -1.88
N TYR A 92 1.29 3.57 -2.42
CA TYR A 92 0.53 4.59 -1.71
C TYR A 92 -0.81 4.81 -2.38
N LEU A 93 -1.89 4.63 -1.62
CA LEU A 93 -3.26 4.90 -2.05
C LEU A 93 -3.69 6.22 -1.42
N PHE A 94 -3.77 7.26 -2.23
CA PHE A 94 -4.33 8.55 -1.84
C PHE A 94 -5.81 8.57 -2.20
N LEU A 95 -6.68 8.85 -1.24
CA LEU A 95 -8.12 8.98 -1.47
C LEU A 95 -8.59 10.34 -0.95
N THR A 96 -9.38 11.06 -1.75
CA THR A 96 -9.90 12.38 -1.39
C THR A 96 -11.34 12.55 -1.87
N LYS A 97 -12.08 13.50 -1.29
CA LYS A 97 -13.33 14.03 -1.85
C LYS A 97 -13.11 15.30 -2.67
N ASN A 98 -11.86 15.78 -2.74
CA ASN A 98 -11.43 17.02 -3.39
C ASN A 98 -10.43 16.76 -4.53
N PRO A 99 -10.72 15.87 -5.51
CA PRO A 99 -9.70 15.42 -6.49
C PRO A 99 -9.19 16.52 -7.41
N LYS A 100 -9.93 17.63 -7.59
CA LYS A 100 -9.41 18.83 -8.25
C LYS A 100 -8.08 19.30 -7.66
N ARG A 101 -7.87 19.14 -6.35
CA ARG A 101 -6.63 19.55 -5.70
C ARG A 101 -5.41 18.73 -6.15
N TYR A 102 -5.60 17.51 -6.65
CA TYR A 102 -4.48 16.74 -7.24
C TYR A 102 -3.80 17.50 -8.38
N THR A 103 -4.59 18.10 -9.28
CA THR A 103 -4.09 18.82 -10.44
C THR A 103 -3.65 20.24 -10.11
N GLN A 104 -4.33 20.91 -9.18
CA GLN A 104 -3.94 22.24 -8.70
C GLN A 104 -2.61 22.23 -7.95
N TYR A 105 -2.40 21.24 -7.09
CA TYR A 105 -1.14 21.06 -6.36
C TYR A 105 -0.02 20.56 -7.29
N GLY A 106 -0.34 19.67 -8.24
CA GLY A 106 0.64 19.06 -9.14
C GLY A 106 1.30 17.83 -8.54
N VAL A 107 0.49 16.80 -8.25
CA VAL A 107 0.98 15.56 -7.62
C VAL A 107 2.09 14.85 -8.43
N PRO A 108 2.99 14.11 -7.78
CA PRO A 108 4.07 13.39 -8.46
C PRO A 108 3.57 12.46 -9.58
N SER A 109 4.13 12.64 -10.77
CA SER A 109 3.86 11.83 -11.96
C SER A 109 4.95 10.79 -12.22
N GLY A 110 4.65 9.75 -13.01
CA GLY A 110 5.62 8.73 -13.41
C GLY A 110 6.06 7.74 -12.31
N LYS A 111 5.45 7.82 -11.11
CA LYS A 111 5.70 6.89 -10.00
C LYS A 111 4.70 5.75 -10.05
N GLY A 112 5.12 4.55 -10.50
CA GLY A 112 4.25 3.38 -10.60
C GLY A 112 3.68 2.86 -9.26
N ASN A 113 4.12 3.40 -8.13
CA ASN A 113 3.69 3.02 -6.78
C ASN A 113 2.77 4.06 -6.11
N MET A 114 2.38 5.14 -6.80
CA MET A 114 1.44 6.13 -6.26
C MET A 114 0.12 6.05 -7.02
N TRP A 115 -0.99 5.99 -6.27
CA TRP A 115 -2.35 5.84 -6.77
C TRP A 115 -3.21 6.97 -6.23
N TYR A 116 -3.89 7.67 -7.14
CA TYR A 116 -4.70 8.85 -6.83
C TYR A 116 -6.16 8.55 -7.08
N GLY A 117 -6.95 8.52 -6.01
CA GLY A 117 -8.35 8.17 -6.10
C GLY A 117 -9.29 9.17 -5.49
N THR A 118 -10.56 9.01 -5.81
CA THR A 118 -11.66 9.79 -5.25
C THR A 118 -12.72 8.91 -4.61
N THR A 119 -13.36 9.40 -3.56
CA THR A 119 -14.58 8.80 -3.03
C THR A 119 -15.78 9.16 -3.90
N VAL A 120 -16.58 8.14 -4.24
CA VAL A 120 -17.86 8.26 -4.92
C VAL A 120 -18.92 7.58 -4.06
N THR A 121 -20.00 8.29 -3.73
CA THR A 121 -21.10 7.71 -2.94
C THR A 121 -22.42 7.69 -3.68
N ASN A 122 -22.55 8.52 -4.72
CA ASN A 122 -23.77 8.75 -5.49
C ASN A 122 -23.42 9.18 -6.93
N SER A 123 -24.45 9.45 -7.75
CA SER A 123 -24.31 9.84 -9.16
C SER A 123 -23.69 11.21 -9.34
N GLU A 124 -23.93 12.15 -8.42
CA GLU A 124 -23.31 13.48 -8.43
C GLU A 124 -21.79 13.37 -8.25
N ASP A 125 -21.35 12.53 -7.31
CA ASP A 125 -19.94 12.31 -7.03
C ASP A 125 -19.18 11.70 -8.23
N MET A 126 -19.86 11.11 -9.22
CA MET A 126 -19.23 10.58 -10.43
C MET A 126 -18.46 11.65 -11.21
N GLU A 127 -18.88 12.92 -11.13
CA GLU A 127 -18.17 14.03 -11.77
C GLU A 127 -16.72 14.17 -11.27
N ARG A 128 -16.46 13.75 -10.02
CA ARG A 128 -15.11 13.77 -9.42
C ARG A 128 -14.10 12.93 -10.19
N ILE A 129 -14.55 11.88 -10.90
CA ILE A 129 -13.67 11.02 -11.70
C ILE A 129 -12.98 11.84 -12.80
N TYR A 130 -13.68 12.79 -13.42
CA TYR A 130 -13.11 13.65 -14.46
C TYR A 130 -12.05 14.64 -13.93
N GLN A 131 -11.98 14.83 -12.61
CA GLN A 131 -11.00 15.70 -11.97
C GLN A 131 -9.72 14.96 -11.57
N LEU A 132 -9.70 13.63 -11.69
CA LEU A 132 -8.51 12.83 -11.40
C LEU A 132 -7.39 13.13 -12.40
N PRO A 133 -6.12 13.05 -11.96
CA PRO A 133 -4.99 13.34 -12.82
C PRO A 133 -4.88 12.31 -13.95
N THR A 134 -5.00 12.77 -15.19
CA THR A 134 -4.91 11.93 -16.39
C THR A 134 -3.51 11.29 -16.52
N LEU A 135 -3.44 10.08 -17.09
CA LEU A 135 -2.21 9.31 -17.32
C LEU A 135 -1.48 8.83 -16.05
N LEU A 136 -2.03 9.05 -14.86
CA LEU A 136 -1.53 8.49 -13.61
C LEU A 136 -2.37 7.27 -13.19
N ASN A 137 -1.88 6.51 -12.21
CA ASN A 137 -2.67 5.42 -11.63
C ASN A 137 -3.83 6.01 -10.84
N THR A 138 -5.05 5.80 -11.32
CA THR A 138 -6.26 6.36 -10.74
C THR A 138 -7.24 5.29 -10.29
N PHE A 139 -8.00 5.59 -9.24
CA PHE A 139 -9.04 4.67 -8.76
C PHE A 139 -10.25 5.41 -8.19
N ALA A 140 -11.41 4.78 -8.17
CA ALA A 140 -12.56 5.28 -7.43
C ALA A 140 -12.89 4.32 -6.28
N SER A 141 -13.09 4.88 -5.10
CA SER A 141 -13.74 4.18 -4.00
C SER A 141 -15.22 4.51 -4.03
N ILE A 142 -16.00 3.65 -4.69
CA ILE A 142 -17.46 3.73 -4.78
C ILE A 142 -18.05 3.14 -3.49
N GLU A 143 -17.91 3.90 -2.41
CA GLU A 143 -18.30 3.48 -1.07
C GLU A 143 -18.56 4.65 -0.11
N PRO A 144 -19.65 4.58 0.69
CA PRO A 144 -20.74 3.63 0.52
C PRO A 144 -21.49 3.90 -0.79
N LEU A 145 -21.90 2.85 -1.51
CA LEU A 145 -22.76 2.98 -2.69
C LEU A 145 -24.19 3.32 -2.23
N LEU A 146 -24.55 4.60 -2.20
CA LEU A 146 -25.81 5.09 -1.64
C LEU A 146 -26.95 5.19 -2.65
N GLU A 147 -26.66 5.11 -3.95
CA GLU A 147 -27.67 5.10 -5.02
C GLU A 147 -27.14 4.40 -6.27
N ASP A 148 -28.02 4.26 -7.25
CA ASP A 148 -27.65 3.80 -8.60
C ASP A 148 -26.83 4.88 -9.29
N ILE A 149 -25.71 4.51 -9.92
CA ILE A 149 -24.81 5.44 -10.63
C ILE A 149 -24.83 5.24 -12.15
N ASP A 150 -25.90 4.61 -12.66
CA ASP A 150 -26.05 4.21 -14.06
C ASP A 150 -25.93 5.38 -15.05
N GLU A 151 -26.51 6.54 -14.72
CA GLU A 151 -26.53 7.71 -15.63
C GLU A 151 -25.13 8.18 -16.04
N ASN A 152 -24.15 8.05 -15.15
CA ASN A 152 -22.77 8.50 -15.35
C ASN A 152 -21.76 7.34 -15.38
N ILE A 153 -22.23 6.09 -15.54
CA ILE A 153 -21.40 4.90 -15.41
C ILE A 153 -20.22 4.85 -16.40
N SER A 154 -20.39 5.49 -17.57
CA SER A 154 -19.32 5.58 -18.58
C SER A 154 -18.07 6.34 -18.12
N ALA A 155 -18.14 7.10 -17.01
CA ALA A 155 -16.97 7.74 -16.42
C ALA A 155 -15.97 6.71 -15.86
N LEU A 156 -16.42 5.48 -15.53
CA LEU A 156 -15.57 4.43 -14.97
C LEU A 156 -14.40 4.05 -15.90
N LYS A 157 -14.56 4.20 -17.22
CA LYS A 157 -13.51 3.91 -18.22
C LYS A 157 -12.22 4.72 -18.05
N TYR A 158 -12.26 5.82 -17.29
CA TYR A 158 -11.10 6.67 -17.02
C TYR A 158 -10.26 6.18 -15.82
N LEU A 159 -10.70 5.13 -15.12
CA LEU A 159 -10.05 4.60 -13.93
C LEU A 159 -9.15 3.41 -14.24
N ASN A 160 -8.17 3.16 -13.37
CA ASN A 160 -7.35 1.94 -13.42
C ASN A 160 -7.76 0.89 -12.38
N TRP A 161 -8.62 1.26 -11.42
CA TRP A 161 -9.13 0.35 -10.39
C TRP A 161 -10.43 0.88 -9.79
N ILE A 162 -11.32 -0.02 -9.41
CA ILE A 162 -12.60 0.32 -8.76
C ILE A 162 -12.71 -0.45 -7.45
N ILE A 163 -13.04 0.24 -6.37
CA ILE A 163 -13.42 -0.34 -5.09
C ILE A 163 -14.92 -0.13 -4.90
N ILE A 164 -15.65 -1.16 -4.48
CA ILE A 164 -17.09 -1.07 -4.21
C ILE A 164 -17.37 -1.52 -2.78
N GLY A 165 -18.18 -0.76 -2.04
CA GLY A 165 -18.60 -1.12 -0.70
C GLY A 165 -19.98 -0.59 -0.34
N ALA A 166 -20.65 -1.26 0.61
CA ALA A 166 -21.88 -0.79 1.22
C ALA A 166 -21.60 -0.03 2.52
N GLU A 167 -22.58 0.75 2.99
CA GLU A 167 -22.48 1.40 4.29
C GLU A 167 -22.36 0.37 5.42
N THR A 168 -21.34 0.53 6.25
CA THR A 168 -21.08 -0.30 7.43
C THR A 168 -21.62 0.34 8.70
N GLY A 169 -21.86 -0.46 9.74
CA GLY A 169 -22.42 0.00 11.01
C GLY A 169 -23.94 -0.16 11.15
N HIS A 170 -24.46 0.40 12.25
CA HIS A 170 -25.84 0.18 12.74
C HIS A 170 -26.78 1.38 12.52
N ARG A 171 -26.49 2.26 11.56
CA ARG A 171 -27.38 3.38 11.24
C ARG A 171 -28.74 2.82 10.78
N LYS A 172 -29.83 3.28 11.42
CA LYS A 172 -31.19 2.80 11.15
C LYS A 172 -31.61 3.00 9.69
N GLU A 173 -31.21 4.13 9.11
CA GLU A 173 -31.57 4.55 7.75
C GLU A 173 -30.38 4.36 6.79
N LYS A 174 -29.59 3.31 6.96
CA LYS A 174 -28.49 3.01 6.03
C LYS A 174 -29.05 2.51 4.70
N VAL A 175 -28.42 2.94 3.61
CA VAL A 175 -28.78 2.41 2.29
C VAL A 175 -28.14 1.03 2.13
N ILE A 176 -28.95 0.07 1.68
CA ILE A 176 -28.47 -1.23 1.23
C ILE A 176 -28.45 -1.19 -0.30
N PRO A 177 -27.27 -1.23 -0.95
CA PRO A 177 -27.18 -1.25 -2.40
C PRO A 177 -27.99 -2.41 -3.01
N LYS A 178 -28.63 -2.16 -4.14
CA LYS A 178 -29.28 -3.23 -4.90
C LYS A 178 -28.23 -4.04 -5.68
N PHE A 179 -28.45 -5.35 -5.82
CA PHE A 179 -27.60 -6.23 -6.61
C PHE A 179 -27.36 -5.70 -8.03
N GLU A 180 -28.41 -5.20 -8.69
CA GLU A 180 -28.32 -4.67 -10.06
C GLU A 180 -27.41 -3.44 -10.19
N TRP A 181 -27.30 -2.61 -9.14
CA TRP A 181 -26.38 -1.46 -9.14
C TRP A 181 -24.93 -1.94 -9.18
N ILE A 182 -24.60 -2.91 -8.32
CA ILE A 182 -23.26 -3.52 -8.25
C ILE A 182 -22.94 -4.23 -9.57
N LYS A 183 -23.90 -4.99 -10.10
CA LYS A 183 -23.76 -5.72 -11.35
C LYS A 183 -23.46 -4.79 -12.53
N ARG A 184 -24.16 -3.65 -12.64
CA ARG A 184 -23.88 -2.65 -13.69
C ARG A 184 -22.44 -2.15 -13.63
N ILE A 185 -21.96 -1.79 -12.43
CA ILE A 185 -20.58 -1.33 -12.22
C ILE A 185 -19.58 -2.40 -12.66
N VAL A 186 -19.82 -3.66 -12.29
CA VAL A 186 -18.96 -4.79 -12.65
C VAL A 186 -18.94 -5.02 -14.15
N VAL A 187 -20.10 -4.99 -14.82
CA VAL A 187 -20.19 -5.16 -16.28
C VAL A 187 -19.43 -4.06 -17.02
N GLU A 188 -19.58 -2.80 -16.59
CA GLU A 188 -18.83 -1.68 -17.18
C GLU A 188 -17.33 -1.83 -16.92
N ALA A 189 -16.93 -2.22 -15.72
CA ALA A 189 -15.52 -2.46 -15.39
C ALA A 189 -14.92 -3.59 -16.25
N ASP A 190 -15.63 -4.70 -16.42
CA ASP A 190 -15.20 -5.83 -17.24
C ASP A 190 -15.09 -5.46 -18.73
N TYR A 191 -16.05 -4.69 -19.25
CA TYR A 191 -15.99 -4.18 -20.61
C TYR A 191 -14.72 -3.35 -20.88
N ASN A 192 -14.26 -2.59 -19.89
CA ASN A 192 -13.06 -1.76 -19.97
C ASN A 192 -11.79 -2.46 -19.43
N GLY A 193 -11.87 -3.71 -18.98
CA GLY A 193 -10.73 -4.46 -18.41
C GLY A 193 -10.19 -3.90 -17.10
N ILE A 194 -11.05 -3.25 -16.29
CA ILE A 194 -10.68 -2.59 -15.04
C ILE A 194 -10.86 -3.57 -13.87
N PRO A 195 -9.83 -3.79 -13.02
CA PRO A 195 -9.97 -4.63 -11.84
C PRO A 195 -10.98 -4.05 -10.85
N VAL A 196 -11.72 -4.93 -10.18
CA VAL A 196 -12.72 -4.57 -9.16
C VAL A 196 -12.39 -5.23 -7.83
N PHE A 197 -12.33 -4.44 -6.77
CA PHE A 197 -12.26 -4.92 -5.39
C PHE A 197 -13.56 -4.63 -4.65
N MET A 198 -14.24 -5.68 -4.20
CA MET A 198 -15.45 -5.57 -3.41
C MET A 198 -15.11 -5.70 -1.93
N LYS A 199 -15.60 -4.79 -1.07
CA LYS A 199 -15.44 -4.91 0.39
C LYS A 199 -16.43 -5.90 0.99
N ASP A 200 -16.07 -6.49 2.12
CA ASP A 200 -16.86 -7.51 2.85
C ASP A 200 -18.29 -7.06 3.16
N SER A 201 -18.49 -5.74 3.28
CA SER A 201 -19.81 -5.11 3.38
C SER A 201 -20.82 -5.54 2.31
N LEU A 202 -20.36 -6.05 1.16
CA LEU A 202 -21.20 -6.51 0.04
C LEU A 202 -21.58 -8.00 0.14
N VAL A 203 -20.91 -8.79 0.99
CA VAL A 203 -21.19 -10.24 1.14
C VAL A 203 -22.68 -10.54 1.38
N PRO A 204 -23.41 -9.80 2.24
CA PRO A 204 -24.85 -10.04 2.44
C PRO A 204 -25.72 -9.76 1.20
N ILE A 205 -25.22 -9.03 0.21
CA ILE A 205 -25.96 -8.57 -0.97
C ILE A 205 -25.67 -9.47 -2.17
N ILE A 206 -24.40 -9.77 -2.41
CA ILE A 206 -23.96 -10.51 -3.61
C ILE A 206 -23.54 -11.96 -3.31
N GLY A 207 -23.32 -12.31 -2.04
CA GLY A 207 -22.82 -13.62 -1.61
C GLY A 207 -21.31 -13.79 -1.81
N GLU A 208 -20.69 -14.62 -0.97
CA GLU A 208 -19.22 -14.83 -0.98
C GLU A 208 -18.67 -15.29 -2.33
N LYS A 209 -19.39 -16.18 -3.02
CA LYS A 209 -18.99 -16.74 -4.33
C LYS A 209 -18.89 -15.71 -5.45
N ASN A 210 -19.58 -14.58 -5.32
CA ASN A 210 -19.60 -13.53 -6.34
C ASN A 210 -18.68 -12.35 -5.98
N MET A 211 -17.97 -12.42 -4.85
CA MET A 211 -17.03 -11.37 -4.44
C MET A 211 -15.83 -11.32 -5.38
N ARG A 212 -15.50 -10.12 -5.85
CA ARG A 212 -14.25 -9.85 -6.57
C ARG A 212 -13.21 -9.21 -5.66
N ARG A 213 -11.96 -9.67 -5.72
CA ARG A 213 -10.84 -9.17 -4.90
C ARG A 213 -9.66 -8.80 -5.78
N ASP A 214 -9.97 -8.21 -6.94
CA ASP A 214 -8.97 -7.97 -7.96
C ASP A 214 -8.19 -6.71 -7.61
N TYR A 215 -6.88 -6.86 -7.49
CA TYR A 215 -5.95 -5.76 -7.33
C TYR A 215 -5.22 -5.50 -8.65
N PRO A 216 -4.94 -4.24 -9.00
CA PRO A 216 -3.95 -3.91 -10.02
C PRO A 216 -2.63 -4.64 -9.79
N LYS A 217 -1.93 -5.00 -10.88
CA LYS A 217 -0.68 -5.79 -10.82
C LYS A 217 0.37 -5.12 -9.95
N GLU A 218 0.46 -3.79 -10.02
CA GLU A 218 1.39 -2.96 -9.26
C GLU A 218 1.17 -3.10 -7.74
N LEU A 219 -0.08 -3.27 -7.31
CA LEU A 219 -0.45 -3.43 -5.90
C LEU A 219 -0.23 -4.84 -5.36
N GLN A 220 -0.03 -5.84 -6.23
CA GLN A 220 0.26 -7.22 -5.82
C GLN A 220 1.76 -7.45 -5.55
N ILE A 221 2.63 -6.62 -6.14
CA ILE A 221 4.08 -6.82 -6.07
C ILE A 221 4.63 -6.32 -4.74
N ARG A 222 5.04 -7.25 -3.86
CA ARG A 222 5.71 -6.90 -2.60
C ARG A 222 7.22 -6.70 -2.80
N LYS A 223 7.65 -5.46 -2.95
CA LYS A 223 9.08 -5.08 -3.02
C LYS A 223 9.74 -5.15 -1.64
N ARG A 224 11.03 -5.47 -1.55
CA ARG A 224 11.80 -5.38 -0.29
C ARG A 224 12.44 -4.00 -0.17
N SER A 225 12.59 -3.49 1.05
CA SER A 225 13.37 -2.26 1.29
C SER A 225 14.84 -2.41 0.88
N GLU A 226 15.49 -1.30 0.51
CA GLU A 226 16.90 -1.30 0.11
C GLU A 226 17.82 -1.89 1.20
N LYS A 227 17.55 -1.56 2.47
CA LYS A 227 18.26 -2.11 3.64
C LYS A 227 18.15 -3.63 3.71
N VAL A 228 16.98 -4.18 3.42
CA VAL A 228 16.77 -5.64 3.40
C VAL A 228 17.48 -6.26 2.20
N ASN A 229 17.38 -5.64 1.02
CA ASN A 229 18.09 -6.11 -0.18
C ASN A 229 19.59 -6.19 0.08
N LYS A 230 20.23 -5.11 0.56
CA LYS A 230 21.67 -5.10 0.91
C LYS A 230 22.07 -6.21 1.88
N ARG A 231 21.21 -6.51 2.86
CA ARG A 231 21.47 -7.57 3.85
C ARG A 231 21.37 -8.98 3.25
N LEU A 232 20.38 -9.21 2.38
CA LEU A 232 20.06 -10.52 1.81
C LEU A 232 20.83 -10.84 0.53
N SER A 233 21.28 -9.82 -0.21
CA SER A 233 22.06 -9.98 -1.44
C SER A 233 23.53 -10.26 -1.15
N GLY A 234 24.15 -11.13 -1.94
CA GLY A 234 25.59 -11.36 -1.97
C GLY A 234 26.10 -11.34 -3.41
N SER A 235 27.40 -11.11 -3.59
CA SER A 235 28.06 -11.17 -4.89
C SER A 235 28.83 -12.49 -5.01
N CYS A 236 28.68 -13.15 -6.16
CA CYS A 236 29.44 -14.35 -6.46
C CYS A 236 30.92 -14.00 -6.54
N MET A 237 31.76 -14.71 -5.77
CA MET A 237 33.19 -14.41 -5.72
C MET A 237 33.96 -14.66 -7.03
N LEU A 238 33.39 -15.44 -7.96
CA LEU A 238 34.03 -15.70 -9.26
C LEU A 238 33.57 -14.74 -10.35
N CYS A 239 32.26 -14.58 -10.55
CA CYS A 239 31.72 -13.80 -11.66
C CYS A 239 31.19 -12.41 -11.27
N GLY A 240 31.19 -12.07 -9.98
CA GLY A 240 30.64 -10.80 -9.48
C GLY A 240 29.11 -10.69 -9.52
N LYS A 241 28.39 -11.68 -10.08
CA LYS A 241 26.92 -11.67 -10.16
C LYS A 241 26.31 -11.50 -8.77
N THR A 242 25.42 -10.51 -8.63
CA THR A 242 24.69 -10.25 -7.38
C THR A 242 23.37 -11.00 -7.38
N GLU A 243 23.11 -11.77 -6.34
CA GLU A 243 21.89 -12.56 -6.14
C GLU A 243 21.53 -12.63 -4.65
N ASP A 244 20.33 -13.11 -4.32
CA ASP A 244 19.98 -13.42 -2.93
C ASP A 244 20.88 -14.55 -2.41
N LYS A 245 21.49 -14.38 -1.23
CA LYS A 245 22.42 -15.37 -0.63
C LYS A 245 21.81 -16.75 -0.45
N ASN A 246 20.48 -16.87 -0.32
CA ASN A 246 19.79 -18.15 -0.22
C ASN A 246 19.70 -18.92 -1.56
N LYS A 247 19.94 -18.24 -2.69
CA LYS A 247 20.08 -18.82 -4.03
C LYS A 247 21.54 -19.10 -4.40
N MET A 248 22.45 -18.93 -3.44
CA MET A 248 23.89 -19.08 -3.66
C MET A 248 24.45 -20.19 -2.77
N VAL A 249 25.53 -20.80 -3.22
CA VAL A 249 26.31 -21.73 -2.43
C VAL A 249 27.18 -20.92 -1.46
N THR A 250 26.99 -21.13 -0.16
CA THR A 250 27.84 -20.52 0.86
C THR A 250 29.10 -21.36 1.05
N LEU A 251 30.26 -20.76 0.78
CA LEU A 251 31.54 -21.42 0.99
C LEU A 251 31.98 -21.24 2.44
N THR A 252 32.34 -22.36 3.07
CA THR A 252 32.82 -22.40 4.45
C THR A 252 34.10 -23.20 4.55
N ALA A 253 35.00 -22.76 5.43
CA ALA A 253 36.26 -23.43 5.72
C ALA A 253 36.38 -23.68 7.23
N ARG A 254 37.06 -24.77 7.60
CA ARG A 254 37.43 -25.09 8.97
C ARG A 254 38.82 -25.72 8.98
N ALA A 255 39.65 -25.35 9.94
CA ALA A 255 41.02 -25.87 10.04
C ALA A 255 41.08 -27.30 10.60
N VAL A 256 40.10 -27.68 11.45
CA VAL A 256 40.06 -28.99 12.12
C VAL A 256 38.67 -29.60 12.05
N ARG A 257 38.61 -30.93 12.02
CA ARG A 257 37.35 -31.70 12.07
C ARG A 257 36.65 -31.43 13.39
N GLY A 258 35.34 -31.14 13.33
CA GLY A 258 34.56 -30.74 14.51
C GLY A 258 34.75 -29.28 14.95
N GLY A 259 35.69 -28.53 14.37
CA GLY A 259 35.88 -27.12 14.65
C GLY A 259 34.80 -26.22 14.03
N LYS A 260 34.74 -24.97 14.51
CA LYS A 260 33.83 -23.95 13.99
C LYS A 260 34.17 -23.64 12.52
N ALA A 261 33.18 -23.78 11.65
CA ALA A 261 33.32 -23.37 10.25
C ALA A 261 33.14 -21.85 10.14
N ALA A 262 33.99 -21.19 9.36
CA ALA A 262 33.87 -19.78 9.00
C ALA A 262 33.41 -19.66 7.54
N SER A 263 32.42 -18.83 7.28
CA SER A 263 32.06 -18.47 5.90
C SER A 263 33.08 -17.48 5.36
N PHE A 264 33.60 -17.74 4.15
CA PHE A 264 34.56 -16.86 3.48
C PHE A 264 34.03 -16.30 2.15
N GLY A 265 32.82 -16.69 1.73
CA GLY A 265 32.12 -16.05 0.62
C GLY A 265 30.99 -16.90 0.05
N HIS A 266 30.42 -16.41 -1.06
CA HIS A 266 29.31 -17.04 -1.76
C HIS A 266 29.66 -17.23 -3.24
N MET A 267 29.15 -18.30 -3.84
CA MET A 267 29.22 -18.56 -5.28
C MET A 267 27.81 -18.81 -5.85
N CYS A 268 27.51 -18.30 -7.04
CA CYS A 268 26.30 -18.73 -7.74
C CYS A 268 26.44 -20.21 -8.16
N HIS A 269 25.32 -20.91 -8.30
CA HIS A 269 25.31 -22.35 -8.62
C HIS A 269 26.12 -22.67 -9.89
N SER A 270 25.99 -21.87 -10.95
CA SER A 270 26.71 -22.11 -12.20
C SER A 270 28.23 -21.98 -12.06
N CYS A 271 28.72 -20.99 -11.31
CA CYS A 271 30.14 -20.86 -11.00
C CYS A 271 30.63 -21.97 -10.08
N PHE A 272 29.83 -22.37 -9.09
CA PHE A 272 30.18 -23.45 -8.17
C PHE A 272 30.35 -24.78 -8.90
N THR A 273 29.37 -25.17 -9.71
CA THR A 273 29.42 -26.39 -10.54
C THR A 273 30.63 -26.36 -11.46
N LYS A 274 30.83 -25.27 -12.22
CA LYS A 274 31.99 -25.13 -13.12
C LYS A 274 33.32 -25.25 -12.39
N TRP A 275 33.44 -24.64 -11.22
CA TRP A 275 34.68 -24.66 -10.44
C TRP A 275 34.99 -26.07 -9.94
N LEU A 276 33.99 -26.80 -9.41
CA LEU A 276 34.18 -28.19 -8.97
C LEU A 276 34.56 -29.11 -10.13
N THR A 277 33.86 -29.02 -11.25
CA THR A 277 34.16 -29.82 -12.45
C THR A 277 35.58 -29.55 -12.97
N ALA A 278 36.01 -28.29 -12.99
CA ALA A 278 37.36 -27.92 -13.43
C ALA A 278 38.48 -28.48 -12.52
N HIS A 279 38.17 -28.82 -11.27
CA HIS A 279 39.13 -29.38 -10.31
C HIS A 279 38.92 -30.88 -10.06
N ASN A 280 38.12 -31.57 -10.89
CA ASN A 280 37.77 -32.98 -10.74
C ASN A 280 37.14 -33.31 -9.37
N ILE A 281 36.38 -32.38 -8.79
CA ILE A 281 35.64 -32.58 -7.55
C ILE A 281 34.18 -32.91 -7.90
N PRO A 282 33.60 -34.01 -7.37
CA PRO A 282 32.19 -34.33 -7.56
C PRO A 282 31.30 -33.19 -7.07
N VAL A 283 30.30 -32.82 -7.86
CA VAL A 283 29.31 -31.81 -7.46
C VAL A 283 28.42 -32.43 -6.39
N PRO A 284 28.43 -31.90 -5.15
CA PRO A 284 27.57 -32.42 -4.10
C PRO A 284 26.11 -32.14 -4.46
N ASP A 285 25.24 -33.07 -4.07
CA ASP A 285 23.80 -32.81 -4.09
C ASP A 285 23.48 -31.76 -3.02
N LEU A 286 23.28 -30.52 -3.48
CA LEU A 286 22.90 -29.39 -2.63
C LEU A 286 21.37 -29.25 -2.55
N GLU A 287 20.61 -30.06 -3.30
CA GLU A 287 19.17 -30.06 -3.29
C GLU A 287 18.64 -30.86 -2.08
N ASN A 288 18.74 -30.27 -0.90
CA ASN A 288 17.61 -30.40 0.02
C ASN A 288 16.45 -29.62 -0.61
N LYS A 289 15.74 -30.25 -1.56
CA LYS A 289 14.41 -29.83 -1.99
C LYS A 289 13.50 -29.86 -0.76
N LYS A 290 13.48 -28.78 0.01
CA LYS A 290 12.16 -28.26 0.37
C LYS A 290 11.63 -27.75 -0.95
N GLU A 291 10.81 -28.58 -1.59
CA GLU A 291 9.78 -28.13 -2.49
C GLU A 291 9.17 -26.87 -1.88
N ILE A 292 9.62 -25.71 -2.36
CA ILE A 292 8.73 -24.61 -2.58
C ILE A 292 8.15 -24.96 -3.94
N GLU A 293 7.21 -25.90 -3.91
CA GLU A 293 6.18 -25.98 -4.94
C GLU A 293 5.66 -24.56 -5.14
N ASP A 294 5.48 -24.21 -6.40
CA ASP A 294 4.86 -22.97 -6.83
C ASP A 294 3.69 -22.64 -5.92
N GLY A 295 3.78 -21.50 -5.22
CA GLY A 295 2.71 -20.53 -5.02
C GLY A 295 1.27 -20.98 -4.78
N GLU A 296 0.97 -22.19 -4.32
CA GLU A 296 -0.30 -22.53 -3.71
C GLU A 296 -0.19 -22.16 -2.23
N GLU A 297 -0.46 -20.88 -1.95
CA GLU A 297 -1.09 -20.54 -0.69
C GLU A 297 -2.38 -21.36 -0.61
N LYS A 298 -2.39 -22.37 0.26
CA LYS A 298 -3.62 -22.90 0.82
C LYS A 298 -4.45 -21.73 1.36
N LEU A 299 -5.49 -21.37 0.62
CA LEU A 299 -6.88 -21.36 1.06
C LEU A 299 -7.74 -21.96 -0.05
#